data_AF-A0A8J2XGH0-F1
#
_entry.id   AF-A0A8J2XGH0-F1
#
_cell.length_a   1.000
_cell.length_b   1.000
_cell.length_c   1.000
_cell.angle_alpha   90.00
_cell.angle_beta   90.00
_cell.angle_gamma   90.00
#
_symmetry.space_group_name_H-M   'P 1'
#
loop_
_entity.id
_entity.type
_entity.pdbx_description
1 polymer ?
#
loop_
_entity_poly.entity_id
_entity_poly.type
_entity_poly.pdbx_seq_one_letter_code
_entity_poly.pdbx_strand_id
1 'polypeptide(L)'
;MKKTLLTIIIACIAITNFYAQRAISEEVSYFDIRIPNQPLESSVKTYKVIVDTPYTLTVEELEAQSKADFEAEKANYGNILKESEAEYQDRLANHDDEVKKAEARYDKEMADFKDLSLLERLALTDQGKKPQLIVPSKPTYVKPREPQYIQPNLDDHLIFDNQVLADGVELLGYEKGGSDVLFIINISKMVFQDNGGQTFYSQPTTLKVMKGSAVINEKTFDNEFQFLTSSSSNTINLDRHEKNNVNKIMRNISTYINEEFGHIPVASNIMIEYPKNKDREYDALENAKIKALSAYRKLKKDATTETRERAKSELEAVREVWKAELAKIDYNDKKAVMNKDVAKMIFFNLMRVDISLKDKAQAEETLAAMQEKRIDLDLSYDEKNTFTRLEEQVYKM
;
A
#
# COMPACT_ATOMS: atom_id res chain seq x y z
N MET A 1 0.27 -72.88 47.31
CA MET A 1 0.89 -71.82 46.48
C MET A 1 -0.18 -71.32 45.52
N LYS A 2 -0.79 -70.17 45.84
CA LYS A 2 -0.68 -68.88 45.13
C LYS A 2 -1.37 -68.86 43.74
N LYS A 3 -2.45 -68.05 43.68
CA LYS A 3 -2.86 -67.13 42.59
C LYS A 3 -3.49 -67.82 41.35
N THR A 4 -4.64 -67.42 40.79
CA THR A 4 -5.32 -66.11 40.75
C THR A 4 -6.74 -66.25 40.15
N LEU A 5 -7.68 -65.45 40.69
CA LEU A 5 -8.84 -64.72 40.11
C LEU A 5 -9.73 -65.35 39.00
N LEU A 6 -11.07 -65.51 39.16
CA LEU A 6 -12.19 -64.50 39.12
C LEU A 6 -12.20 -63.71 37.78
N THR A 7 -13.22 -63.72 36.90
CA THR A 7 -14.60 -63.24 37.09
C THR A 7 -15.56 -63.68 35.95
N ILE A 8 -16.80 -63.99 36.33
CA ILE A 8 -18.02 -63.93 35.50
C ILE A 8 -18.71 -62.57 35.79
N ILE A 9 -19.46 -62.03 34.82
CA ILE A 9 -20.69 -61.20 34.92
C ILE A 9 -20.67 -59.88 34.11
N ILE A 10 -21.37 -59.92 32.97
CA ILE A 10 -22.45 -59.02 32.48
C ILE A 10 -22.23 -57.50 32.60
N ALA A 11 -22.30 -56.80 31.46
CA ALA A 11 -23.31 -55.77 31.22
C ALA A 11 -23.22 -55.16 29.80
N CYS A 12 -24.32 -55.34 29.08
CA CYS A 12 -24.83 -54.54 27.96
C CYS A 12 -24.12 -53.20 27.72
N ILE A 13 -23.26 -53.15 26.71
CA ILE A 13 -22.96 -51.89 26.03
C ILE A 13 -24.19 -51.61 25.17
N ALA A 14 -25.11 -50.83 25.72
CA ALA A 14 -26.08 -50.12 24.91
C ALA A 14 -25.29 -49.29 23.89
N ILE A 15 -25.39 -49.69 22.61
CA ILE A 15 -25.01 -48.82 21.50
C ILE A 15 -26.04 -47.69 21.51
N THR A 16 -25.78 -46.67 22.32
CA THR A 16 -26.45 -45.39 22.15
C THR A 16 -25.89 -44.81 20.86
N ASN A 17 -26.61 -45.05 19.76
CA ASN A 17 -26.49 -44.20 18.58
C ASN A 17 -26.83 -42.79 19.05
N PHE A 18 -25.80 -42.00 19.40
CA PHE A 18 -25.91 -40.56 19.41
C PHE A 18 -26.23 -40.16 17.97
N TYR A 19 -27.52 -40.01 17.68
CA TYR A 19 -28.01 -39.24 16.54
C TYR A 19 -27.73 -37.76 16.84
N ALA A 20 -26.44 -37.41 16.97
CA ALA A 20 -26.02 -36.04 16.82
C ALA A 20 -26.01 -35.80 15.31
N GLN A 21 -26.96 -35.00 14.85
CA GLN A 21 -27.05 -34.64 13.45
C GLN A 21 -25.80 -33.82 13.10
N ARG A 22 -24.85 -34.43 12.37
CA ARG A 22 -23.56 -33.80 12.08
C ARG A 22 -23.78 -32.54 11.23
N ALA A 23 -23.47 -31.38 11.82
CA ALA A 23 -23.34 -30.12 11.10
C ALA A 23 -22.16 -30.21 10.12
N ILE A 24 -22.40 -29.79 8.87
CA ILE A 24 -21.36 -29.57 7.88
C ILE A 24 -21.27 -28.07 7.65
N SER A 25 -20.08 -27.50 7.64
CA SER A 25 -19.85 -26.10 7.32
C SER A 25 -19.12 -25.95 5.99
N GLU A 26 -19.47 -24.91 5.24
CA GLU A 26 -18.72 -24.47 4.06
C GLU A 26 -18.44 -22.98 4.17
N GLU A 27 -17.19 -22.59 3.98
CA GLU A 27 -16.75 -21.20 3.98
C GLU A 27 -16.58 -20.68 2.56
N VAL A 28 -17.00 -19.43 2.33
CA VAL A 28 -16.80 -18.74 1.06
C VAL A 28 -16.22 -17.34 1.29
N SER A 29 -15.17 -17.03 0.55
CA SER A 29 -14.61 -15.68 0.47
C SER A 29 -15.36 -14.87 -0.57
N TYR A 30 -15.68 -13.62 -0.25
CA TYR A 30 -16.37 -12.67 -1.10
C TYR A 30 -15.87 -11.24 -0.85
N PHE A 31 -16.31 -10.28 -1.67
CA PHE A 31 -15.99 -8.88 -1.47
C PHE A 31 -17.25 -8.10 -1.10
N ASP A 32 -17.34 -7.66 0.15
CA ASP A 32 -18.34 -6.69 0.59
C ASP A 32 -17.99 -5.28 0.08
N ILE A 33 -18.93 -4.33 0.13
CA ILE A 33 -18.69 -2.92 -0.18
C ILE A 33 -18.70 -2.11 1.10
N ARG A 34 -17.59 -1.42 1.37
CA ARG A 34 -17.58 -0.30 2.31
C ARG A 34 -18.25 0.90 1.64
N ILE A 35 -19.25 1.44 2.33
CA ILE A 35 -20.00 2.62 1.87
C ILE A 35 -19.09 3.85 2.05
N PRO A 36 -19.06 4.77 1.08
CA PRO A 36 -18.33 6.02 1.18
C PRO A 36 -18.78 6.88 2.37
N ASN A 37 -17.87 7.70 2.91
CA ASN A 37 -18.19 8.65 3.99
C ASN A 37 -19.19 9.73 3.51
N GLN A 38 -19.10 10.13 2.25
CA GLN A 38 -19.93 11.13 1.58
C GLN A 38 -20.48 10.52 0.27
N PRO A 39 -21.53 9.67 0.35
CA PRO A 39 -22.08 9.03 -0.84
C PRO A 39 -22.56 10.07 -1.86
N LEU A 40 -22.19 9.85 -3.12
CA LEU A 40 -22.71 10.63 -4.23
C LEU A 40 -24.19 10.27 -4.47
N GLU A 41 -24.93 11.19 -5.07
CA GLU A 41 -26.33 10.93 -5.42
C GLU A 41 -26.45 9.75 -6.39
N SER A 42 -27.52 8.97 -6.26
CA SER A 42 -27.77 7.77 -7.07
C SER A 42 -27.88 8.02 -8.58
N SER A 43 -28.05 9.28 -9.00
CA SER A 43 -28.04 9.68 -10.41
C SER A 43 -26.64 9.68 -11.03
N VAL A 44 -25.59 9.78 -10.21
CA VAL A 44 -24.20 9.83 -10.67
C VAL A 44 -23.76 8.43 -11.05
N LYS A 45 -23.36 8.26 -12.31
CA LYS A 45 -22.81 6.98 -12.80
C LYS A 45 -21.38 7.14 -13.29
N THR A 46 -21.05 8.34 -13.75
CA THR A 46 -19.80 8.61 -14.42
C THR A 46 -18.97 9.68 -13.73
N TYR A 47 -17.66 9.63 -13.91
CA TYR A 47 -16.76 10.67 -13.43
C TYR A 47 -15.67 11.00 -14.43
N LYS A 48 -15.12 12.21 -14.27
CA LYS A 48 -13.95 12.69 -14.99
C LYS A 48 -12.93 13.25 -14.01
N VAL A 49 -11.66 12.98 -14.29
CA VAL A 49 -10.53 13.54 -13.54
C VAL A 49 -9.75 14.47 -14.46
N ILE A 50 -9.37 15.63 -13.95
CA ILE A 50 -8.46 16.57 -14.59
C ILE A 50 -7.33 16.81 -13.60
N VAL A 51 -6.11 16.59 -14.05
CA VAL A 51 -4.90 16.89 -13.28
C VAL A 51 -4.18 18.03 -13.99
N ASP A 52 -3.83 19.06 -13.23
CA ASP A 52 -3.00 20.16 -13.68
C ASP A 52 -1.69 20.17 -12.87
N THR A 53 -0.58 20.13 -13.59
CA THR A 53 0.77 20.19 -13.01
C THR A 53 1.57 21.30 -13.70
N PRO A 54 2.48 21.97 -13.00
CA PRO A 54 3.28 23.07 -13.56
C PRO A 54 4.45 22.57 -14.41
N TYR A 55 4.62 21.25 -14.58
CA TYR A 55 5.75 20.65 -15.29
C TYR A 55 5.36 20.36 -16.73
N THR A 56 6.13 20.90 -17.67
CA THR A 56 5.86 20.80 -19.10
C THR A 56 6.96 20.08 -19.87
N LEU A 57 8.02 19.63 -19.18
CA LEU A 57 9.16 18.98 -19.81
C LEU A 57 8.73 17.62 -20.38
N THR A 58 8.95 17.43 -21.68
CA THR A 58 8.69 16.17 -22.36
C THR A 58 9.95 15.32 -22.50
N VAL A 59 9.77 14.01 -22.72
CA VAL A 59 10.89 13.07 -22.98
C VAL A 59 11.67 13.50 -24.22
N GLU A 60 10.97 13.93 -25.28
CA GLU A 60 11.58 14.30 -26.56
C GLU A 60 12.48 15.55 -26.43
N GLU A 61 12.04 16.56 -25.68
CA GLU A 61 12.83 17.77 -25.43
C GLU A 61 14.09 17.48 -24.61
N LEU A 62 13.98 16.61 -23.60
CA LEU A 62 15.13 16.20 -22.78
C LEU A 62 16.18 15.45 -23.62
N GLU A 63 15.75 14.51 -24.45
CA GLU A 63 16.65 13.78 -25.34
C GLU A 63 17.31 14.70 -26.38
N ALA A 64 16.57 15.68 -26.92
CA ALA A 64 17.10 16.67 -27.84
C ALA A 64 18.16 17.56 -27.16
N GLN A 65 17.90 18.02 -25.94
CA GLN A 65 18.85 18.82 -25.15
C GLN A 65 20.12 18.02 -24.85
N SER A 66 19.99 16.79 -24.36
CA SER A 66 21.16 15.94 -24.04
C SER A 66 22.04 15.66 -25.26
N LYS A 67 21.44 15.47 -26.44
CA LYS A 67 22.19 15.33 -27.70
C LYS A 67 22.92 16.62 -28.07
N ALA A 68 22.26 17.77 -27.93
CA ALA A 68 22.88 19.07 -28.21
C ALA A 68 24.07 19.37 -27.27
N ASP A 69 23.93 19.06 -25.98
CA ASP A 69 25.00 19.21 -24.99
C ASP A 69 26.20 18.32 -25.33
N PHE A 70 25.95 17.06 -25.74
CA PHE A 70 27.00 16.15 -26.19
C PHE A 70 27.69 16.63 -27.47
N GLU A 71 26.95 17.18 -28.44
CA GLU A 71 27.54 17.77 -29.65
C GLU A 71 28.41 18.98 -29.33
N ALA A 72 27.97 19.83 -28.39
CA ALA A 72 28.75 20.97 -27.90
C ALA A 72 30.03 20.53 -27.18
N GLU A 73 29.95 19.50 -26.32
CA GLU A 73 31.11 18.94 -25.63
C GLU A 73 32.12 18.31 -26.62
N LYS A 74 31.62 17.56 -27.60
CA LYS A 74 32.44 16.99 -28.68
C LYS A 74 33.14 18.08 -29.52
N ALA A 75 32.45 19.18 -29.80
CA ALA A 75 33.04 20.33 -30.49
C ALA A 75 34.13 21.00 -29.64
N ASN A 76 33.94 21.07 -28.32
CA ASN A 76 34.90 21.68 -27.39
C ASN A 76 36.07 20.75 -27.02
N TYR A 77 35.96 19.44 -27.23
CA TYR A 77 37.02 18.47 -26.92
C TYR A 77 38.37 18.83 -27.55
N GLY A 78 38.36 19.36 -28.77
CA GLY A 78 39.57 19.81 -29.45
C GLY A 78 40.28 20.97 -28.73
N ASN A 79 39.54 21.85 -28.06
CA ASN A 79 40.12 22.94 -27.27
C ASN A 79 40.64 22.42 -25.93
N ILE A 80 39.89 21.55 -25.25
CA ILE A 80 40.29 20.92 -23.99
C ILE A 80 41.60 20.14 -24.15
N LEU A 81 41.78 19.43 -25.28
CA LEU A 81 43.03 18.74 -25.58
C LEU A 81 44.21 19.71 -25.70
N LYS A 82 44.03 20.82 -26.41
CA LYS A 82 45.07 21.85 -26.59
C LYS A 82 45.43 22.54 -25.28
N GLU A 83 44.43 22.89 -24.47
CA GLU A 83 44.62 23.51 -23.15
C GLU A 83 45.34 22.55 -22.20
N SER A 84 44.93 21.28 -22.17
CA SER A 84 45.58 20.25 -21.34
C SER A 84 47.03 19.97 -21.78
N GLU A 85 47.31 19.98 -23.08
CA GLU A 85 48.68 19.82 -23.59
C GLU A 85 49.53 21.06 -23.27
N ALA A 86 48.99 22.27 -23.43
CA ALA A 86 49.69 23.50 -23.07
C ALA A 86 50.02 23.56 -21.57
N GLU A 87 49.05 23.26 -20.70
CA GLU A 87 49.27 23.20 -19.24
C GLU A 87 50.35 22.16 -18.88
N TYR A 88 50.36 21.00 -19.56
CA TYR A 88 51.38 19.99 -19.36
C TYR A 88 52.78 20.48 -19.75
N GLN A 89 52.91 21.15 -20.91
CA GLN A 89 54.18 21.70 -21.37
C GLN A 89 54.68 22.80 -20.43
N ASP A 90 53.80 23.68 -19.97
CA ASP A 90 54.15 24.74 -19.01
C ASP A 90 54.63 24.14 -17.68
N ARG A 91 53.95 23.10 -17.17
CA ARG A 91 54.37 22.38 -15.97
C ARG A 91 55.70 21.66 -16.15
N LEU A 92 55.96 21.08 -17.33
CA LEU A 92 57.23 20.42 -17.62
C LEU A 92 58.38 21.42 -17.71
N ALA A 93 58.16 22.57 -18.33
CA ALA A 93 59.16 23.64 -18.44
C ALA A 93 59.52 24.24 -17.08
N ASN A 94 58.53 24.40 -16.19
CA ASN A 94 58.74 24.95 -14.86
C ASN A 94 59.29 23.91 -13.85
N HIS A 95 59.22 22.61 -14.14
CA HIS A 95 59.63 21.54 -13.22
C HIS A 95 61.11 21.65 -12.81
N ASP A 96 62.00 21.89 -13.78
CA ASP A 96 63.44 22.01 -13.51
C ASP A 96 63.75 23.18 -12.56
N ASP A 97 63.02 24.29 -12.71
CA ASP A 97 63.17 25.46 -11.84
C ASP A 97 62.57 25.24 -10.46
N GLU A 98 61.47 24.49 -10.35
CA GLU A 98 60.91 24.07 -9.06
C GLU A 98 61.83 23.10 -8.31
N VAL A 99 62.50 22.17 -9.02
CA VAL A 99 63.51 21.28 -8.44
C VAL A 99 64.68 22.09 -7.90
N LYS A 100 65.24 23.03 -8.67
CA LYS A 100 66.34 23.91 -8.21
C LYS A 100 65.93 24.75 -7.00
N LYS A 101 64.70 25.27 -6.98
CA LYS A 101 64.18 26.03 -5.82
C LYS A 101 64.04 25.14 -4.59
N ALA A 102 63.59 23.89 -4.75
CA ALA A 102 63.48 22.92 -3.67
C ALA A 102 64.86 22.53 -3.11
N GLU A 103 65.85 22.31 -3.98
CA GLU A 103 67.24 22.05 -3.60
C GLU A 103 67.86 23.24 -2.87
N ALA A 104 67.73 24.47 -3.40
CA ALA A 104 68.25 25.67 -2.75
C ALA A 104 67.60 25.94 -1.38
N ARG A 105 66.31 25.66 -1.25
CA ARG A 105 65.59 25.75 0.04
C ARG A 105 66.11 24.71 1.03
N TYR A 106 66.27 23.47 0.59
CA TYR A 106 66.82 22.39 1.41
C TYR A 106 68.25 22.70 1.88
N ASP A 107 69.11 23.20 1.01
CA ASP A 107 70.49 23.56 1.35
C ASP A 107 70.54 24.65 2.43
N LYS A 108 69.67 25.65 2.32
CA LYS A 108 69.52 26.70 3.33
C LYS A 108 68.99 26.15 4.65
N GLU A 109 67.90 25.38 4.62
CA GLU A 109 67.32 24.75 5.82
C GLU A 109 68.31 23.80 6.49
N MET A 110 69.16 23.11 5.72
CA MET A 110 70.21 22.23 6.24
C MET A 110 71.40 23.00 6.82
N ALA A 111 71.76 24.15 6.25
CA ALA A 111 72.77 25.05 6.82
C ALA A 111 72.30 25.59 8.18
N ASP A 112 71.09 26.15 8.23
CA ASP A 112 70.46 26.64 9.47
C ASP A 112 70.35 25.51 10.51
N PHE A 113 70.01 24.29 10.10
CA PHE A 113 69.96 23.12 10.98
C PHE A 113 71.34 22.71 11.51
N LYS A 114 72.41 22.83 10.72
CA LYS A 114 73.79 22.51 11.14
C LYS A 114 74.36 23.52 12.14
N ASP A 115 73.91 24.77 12.05
CA ASP A 115 74.33 25.87 12.93
C ASP A 115 73.70 25.80 14.34
N LEU A 116 72.67 24.97 14.53
CA LEU A 116 72.04 24.73 15.84
C LEU A 116 72.94 23.93 16.80
N SER A 117 72.74 24.12 18.12
CA SER A 117 73.48 23.38 19.14
C SER A 117 73.16 21.87 19.11
N LEU A 118 74.04 21.05 19.70
CA LEU A 118 73.91 19.59 19.68
C LEU A 118 72.59 19.11 20.34
N LEU A 119 72.17 19.75 21.43
CA LEU A 119 70.92 19.44 22.13
C LEU A 119 69.69 19.81 21.29
N GLU A 120 69.72 20.96 20.60
CA GLU A 120 68.63 21.41 19.72
C GLU A 120 68.50 20.53 18.49
N ARG A 121 69.62 20.10 17.88
CA ARG A 121 69.61 19.14 16.77
C ARG A 121 69.05 17.79 17.16
N LEU A 122 69.44 17.26 18.33
CA LEU A 122 68.91 16.00 18.84
C LEU A 122 67.40 16.09 19.12
N ALA A 123 66.95 17.17 19.75
CA ALA A 123 65.53 17.41 20.00
C ALA A 123 64.70 17.53 18.71
N LEU A 124 65.21 18.23 17.69
CA LEU A 124 64.54 18.35 16.39
C LEU A 124 64.56 17.05 15.59
N THR A 125 65.64 16.26 15.69
CA THR A 125 65.73 14.95 15.01
C THR A 125 64.78 13.93 15.64
N ASP A 126 64.67 13.89 16.97
CA ASP A 126 63.75 13.00 17.70
C ASP A 126 62.27 13.36 17.45
N GLN A 127 61.98 14.65 17.22
CA GLN A 127 60.67 15.12 16.74
C GLN A 127 60.42 14.87 15.24
N GLY A 128 61.35 14.25 14.51
CA GLY A 128 61.24 14.01 13.07
C GLY A 128 61.35 15.26 12.19
N LYS A 129 61.78 16.40 12.75
CA LYS A 129 61.89 17.72 12.08
C LYS A 129 63.25 17.96 11.42
N LYS A 130 63.98 16.89 11.11
CA LYS A 130 65.22 16.99 10.33
C LYS A 130 64.86 17.43 8.90
N PRO A 131 65.52 18.46 8.33
CA PRO A 131 65.25 18.86 6.95
C PRO A 131 65.45 17.69 6.00
N GLN A 132 64.49 17.49 5.09
CA GLN A 132 64.51 16.47 4.05
C GLN A 132 64.30 17.14 2.70
N LEU A 133 65.04 16.69 1.68
CA LEU A 133 64.86 17.18 0.32
C LEU A 133 63.59 16.57 -0.24
N ILE A 134 62.57 17.40 -0.43
CA ILE A 134 61.32 17.02 -1.08
C ILE A 134 61.29 17.73 -2.43
N VAL A 135 61.54 16.98 -3.51
CA VAL A 135 61.44 17.50 -4.87
C VAL A 135 60.07 17.19 -5.46
N PRO A 136 59.48 18.10 -6.26
CA PRO A 136 58.25 17.82 -6.97
C PRO A 136 58.46 16.67 -7.95
N SER A 137 57.48 15.77 -8.05
CA SER A 137 57.52 14.68 -9.02
C SER A 137 57.44 15.21 -10.44
N LYS A 138 58.11 14.51 -11.37
CA LYS A 138 58.05 14.87 -12.79
C LYS A 138 56.60 14.79 -13.29
N PRO A 139 56.07 15.84 -13.95
CA PRO A 139 54.72 15.83 -14.49
C PRO A 139 54.52 14.66 -15.49
N THR A 140 53.40 13.96 -15.37
CA THR A 140 52.93 12.96 -16.33
C THR A 140 51.71 13.47 -17.07
N TYR A 141 51.71 13.32 -18.41
CA TYR A 141 50.56 13.73 -19.21
C TYR A 141 49.47 12.67 -19.11
N VAL A 142 48.26 13.10 -18.72
CA VAL A 142 47.05 12.27 -18.73
C VAL A 142 46.10 12.87 -19.75
N LYS A 143 45.97 12.21 -20.90
CA LYS A 143 45.10 12.68 -21.96
C LYS A 143 43.64 12.72 -21.47
N PRO A 144 42.93 13.86 -21.60
CA PRO A 144 41.49 13.93 -21.36
C PRO A 144 40.74 12.89 -22.19
N ARG A 145 39.79 12.19 -21.55
CA ARG A 145 38.96 11.17 -22.21
C ARG A 145 38.07 11.80 -23.26
N GLU A 146 37.81 11.07 -24.33
CA GLU A 146 36.83 11.49 -25.34
C GLU A 146 35.42 11.50 -24.72
N PRO A 147 34.61 12.54 -24.99
CA PRO A 147 33.23 12.59 -24.56
C PRO A 147 32.46 11.37 -25.07
N GLN A 148 31.67 10.77 -24.19
CA GLN A 148 30.78 9.66 -24.53
C GLN A 148 29.34 10.08 -24.27
N TYR A 149 28.46 9.82 -25.24
CA TYR A 149 27.05 10.08 -25.04
C TYR A 149 26.49 9.11 -24.01
N ILE A 150 25.90 9.67 -22.96
CA ILE A 150 25.18 8.93 -21.92
C ILE A 150 23.72 9.37 -22.03
N GLN A 151 22.83 8.41 -22.28
CA GLN A 151 21.41 8.72 -22.32
C GLN A 151 20.96 9.24 -20.94
N PRO A 152 20.19 10.35 -20.89
CA PRO A 152 19.75 10.92 -19.61
C PRO A 152 18.82 9.94 -18.89
N ASN A 153 18.97 9.86 -17.57
CA ASN A 153 18.09 9.04 -16.75
C ASN A 153 16.75 9.75 -16.54
N LEU A 154 15.68 9.26 -17.18
CA LEU A 154 14.34 9.86 -17.10
C LEU A 154 13.77 9.93 -15.66
N ASP A 155 14.32 9.13 -14.73
CA ASP A 155 13.92 9.18 -13.32
C ASP A 155 14.48 10.36 -12.53
N ASP A 156 15.54 10.99 -13.05
CA ASP A 156 16.15 12.17 -12.44
C ASP A 156 15.51 13.48 -12.93
N HIS A 157 14.46 13.42 -13.76
CA HIS A 157 13.80 14.58 -14.36
C HIS A 157 12.28 14.62 -14.08
N LEU A 158 11.75 15.84 -14.00
CA LEU A 158 10.34 16.15 -13.76
C LEU A 158 9.49 16.05 -15.03
N ILE A 159 9.34 14.82 -15.53
CA ILE A 159 8.50 14.51 -16.69
C ILE A 159 7.18 13.95 -16.20
N PHE A 160 6.09 14.67 -16.49
CA PHE A 160 4.73 14.25 -16.16
C PHE A 160 3.82 14.40 -17.36
N ASP A 161 2.95 13.41 -17.54
CA ASP A 161 1.82 13.50 -18.44
C ASP A 161 0.54 13.64 -17.61
N ASN A 162 -0.11 14.80 -17.71
CA ASN A 162 -1.34 15.11 -16.99
C ASN A 162 -2.47 14.13 -17.32
N GLN A 163 -2.51 13.58 -18.54
CA GLN A 163 -3.48 12.55 -18.92
C GLN A 163 -3.19 11.23 -18.23
N VAL A 164 -1.92 10.80 -18.17
CA VAL A 164 -1.52 9.58 -17.46
C VAL A 164 -1.77 9.70 -15.96
N LEU A 165 -1.50 10.86 -15.37
CA LEU A 165 -1.79 11.14 -13.96
C LEU A 165 -3.29 11.12 -13.67
N ALA A 166 -4.10 11.76 -14.51
CA ALA A 166 -5.55 11.70 -14.41
C ALA A 166 -6.05 10.26 -14.61
N ASP A 167 -5.39 9.51 -15.49
CA ASP A 167 -5.80 8.16 -15.82
C ASP A 167 -5.58 7.17 -14.69
N GLY A 168 -4.54 7.39 -13.89
CA GLY A 168 -4.22 6.59 -12.71
C GLY A 168 -5.16 6.81 -11.51
N VAL A 169 -6.05 7.81 -11.55
CA VAL A 169 -7.05 8.03 -10.50
C VAL A 169 -8.34 7.29 -10.84
N GLU A 170 -8.62 6.23 -10.08
CA GLU A 170 -9.85 5.44 -10.22
C GLU A 170 -10.82 5.72 -9.06
N LEU A 171 -12.07 6.03 -9.39
CA LEU A 171 -13.18 6.09 -8.44
C LEU A 171 -13.94 4.76 -8.48
N LEU A 172 -13.80 3.96 -7.42
CA LEU A 172 -14.37 2.63 -7.32
C LEU A 172 -15.90 2.67 -7.29
N GLY A 173 -16.53 1.86 -8.14
CA GLY A 173 -17.99 1.77 -8.26
C GLY A 173 -18.62 2.69 -9.31
N TYR A 174 -17.81 3.45 -10.06
CA TYR A 174 -18.28 4.39 -11.08
C TYR A 174 -17.55 4.20 -12.41
N GLU A 175 -18.17 4.60 -13.50
CA GLU A 175 -17.59 4.52 -14.85
C GLU A 175 -16.77 5.78 -15.19
N LYS A 176 -15.59 5.60 -15.76
CA LYS A 176 -14.72 6.70 -16.14
C LYS A 176 -15.07 7.25 -17.51
N GLY A 177 -15.09 8.58 -17.65
CA GLY A 177 -15.20 9.27 -18.94
C GLY A 177 -16.46 10.11 -19.17
N GLY A 178 -17.41 10.13 -18.23
CA GLY A 178 -18.56 11.03 -18.27
C GLY A 178 -18.41 12.27 -17.39
N SER A 179 -19.41 13.16 -17.39
CA SER A 179 -19.31 14.49 -16.79
C SER A 179 -20.24 14.72 -15.58
N ASP A 180 -20.78 13.66 -14.97
CA ASP A 180 -21.68 13.82 -13.82
C ASP A 180 -20.93 14.42 -12.62
N VAL A 181 -19.72 13.92 -12.36
CA VAL A 181 -18.81 14.45 -11.34
C VAL A 181 -17.43 14.69 -11.93
N LEU A 182 -16.85 15.83 -11.59
CA LEU A 182 -15.54 16.28 -12.04
C LEU A 182 -14.61 16.44 -10.85
N PHE A 183 -13.49 15.72 -10.87
CA PHE A 183 -12.39 15.86 -9.92
C PHE A 183 -11.29 16.71 -10.58
N ILE A 184 -11.00 17.87 -10.02
CA ILE A 184 -9.93 18.75 -10.48
C ILE A 184 -8.82 18.72 -9.44
N ILE A 185 -7.63 18.28 -9.85
CA ILE A 185 -6.44 18.19 -9.01
C ILE A 185 -5.43 19.21 -9.53
N ASN A 186 -5.12 20.24 -8.74
CA ASN A 186 -4.08 21.21 -9.09
C ASN A 186 -2.90 21.01 -8.15
N ILE A 187 -1.78 20.56 -8.70
CA ILE A 187 -0.53 20.35 -7.98
C ILE A 187 0.32 21.62 -8.14
N SER A 188 0.83 22.19 -7.04
CA SER A 188 1.79 23.29 -7.15
C SER A 188 3.21 22.78 -7.35
N LYS A 189 4.12 23.68 -7.72
CA LYS A 189 5.56 23.40 -7.65
C LYS A 189 5.97 23.18 -6.18
N MET A 190 6.91 22.27 -5.95
CA MET A 190 7.45 22.01 -4.61
C MET A 190 8.39 23.13 -4.20
N VAL A 191 8.22 23.59 -2.95
CA VAL A 191 9.07 24.60 -2.32
C VAL A 191 9.95 23.90 -1.30
N PHE A 192 11.25 24.09 -1.40
CA PHE A 192 12.23 23.53 -0.49
C PHE A 192 12.73 24.58 0.50
N GLN A 193 12.98 24.16 1.74
CA GLN A 193 13.58 24.99 2.79
C GLN A 193 14.64 24.18 3.53
N ASP A 194 15.81 24.77 3.72
CA ASP A 194 16.86 24.19 4.56
C ASP A 194 16.80 24.75 5.98
N ASN A 195 16.92 23.87 6.97
CA ASN A 195 17.03 24.23 8.38
C ASN A 195 18.00 23.28 9.09
N GLY A 196 19.07 23.82 9.69
CA GLY A 196 20.03 23.03 10.45
C GLY A 196 20.76 21.94 9.64
N GLY A 197 20.96 22.14 8.33
CA GLY A 197 21.57 21.14 7.44
C GLY A 197 20.60 20.03 6.97
N GLN A 198 19.32 20.15 7.31
CA GLN A 198 18.24 19.27 6.86
C GLN A 198 17.36 20.00 5.84
N THR A 199 16.77 19.28 4.90
CA THR A 199 15.83 19.82 3.91
C THR A 199 14.40 19.45 4.26
N PHE A 200 13.52 20.44 4.16
CA PHE A 200 12.07 20.35 4.29
C PHE A 200 11.42 20.75 2.97
N TYR A 201 10.17 20.33 2.75
CA TYR A 201 9.42 20.65 1.54
C TYR A 201 7.96 20.95 1.82
N SER A 202 7.34 21.76 0.97
CA SER A 202 5.89 21.95 0.89
C SER A 202 5.45 21.89 -0.57
N GLN A 203 4.38 21.18 -0.87
CA GLN A 203 3.80 21.08 -2.22
C GLN A 203 2.27 21.14 -2.14
N PRO A 204 1.70 22.34 -1.90
CA PRO A 204 0.26 22.50 -1.81
C PRO A 204 -0.44 21.93 -3.05
N THR A 205 -1.30 20.94 -2.82
CA THR A 205 -2.10 20.33 -3.89
C THR A 205 -3.58 20.44 -3.55
N THR A 206 -4.37 21.02 -4.44
CA THR A 206 -5.81 21.21 -4.22
C THR A 206 -6.60 20.17 -4.99
N LEU A 207 -7.54 19.51 -4.31
CA LEU A 207 -8.58 18.67 -4.91
C LEU A 207 -9.91 19.41 -4.81
N LYS A 208 -10.54 19.64 -5.95
CA LYS A 208 -11.91 20.16 -6.04
C LYS A 208 -12.80 19.11 -6.68
N VAL A 209 -13.90 18.80 -6.01
CA VAL A 209 -14.92 17.89 -6.52
C VAL A 209 -16.13 18.72 -6.91
N MET A 210 -16.53 18.63 -8.17
CA MET A 210 -17.61 19.41 -8.75
C MET A 210 -18.70 18.51 -9.32
N LYS A 211 -19.95 18.93 -9.15
CA LYS A 211 -21.12 18.36 -9.84
C LYS A 211 -21.78 19.47 -10.64
N GLY A 212 -21.69 19.41 -11.97
CA GLY A 212 -22.04 20.53 -12.83
C GLY A 212 -21.21 21.77 -12.48
N SER A 213 -21.85 22.85 -12.03
CA SER A 213 -21.20 24.09 -11.61
C SER A 213 -20.98 24.22 -10.09
N ALA A 214 -21.49 23.28 -9.29
CA ALA A 214 -21.41 23.34 -7.83
C ALA A 214 -20.18 22.60 -7.31
N VAL A 215 -19.43 23.22 -6.37
CA VAL A 215 -18.35 22.55 -5.63
C VAL A 215 -18.98 21.78 -4.47
N ILE A 216 -18.82 20.47 -4.47
CA ILE A 216 -19.36 19.59 -3.42
C ILE A 216 -18.33 19.27 -2.34
N ASN A 217 -17.04 19.32 -2.68
CA ASN A 217 -15.95 19.12 -1.72
C ASN A 217 -14.67 19.82 -2.22
N GLU A 218 -13.89 20.36 -1.29
CA GLU A 218 -12.56 20.92 -1.56
C GLU A 218 -11.61 20.53 -0.43
N LYS A 219 -10.42 20.04 -0.80
CA LYS A 219 -9.38 19.66 0.15
C LYS A 219 -7.99 20.04 -0.36
N THR A 220 -7.16 20.51 0.55
CA THR A 220 -5.75 20.81 0.27
C THR A 220 -4.84 19.78 0.96
N PHE A 221 -3.88 19.27 0.21
CA PHE A 221 -2.84 18.34 0.64
C PHE A 221 -1.48 19.04 0.68
N ASP A 222 -0.58 18.56 1.55
CA ASP A 222 0.83 18.95 1.62
C ASP A 222 1.10 20.47 1.62
N ASN A 223 0.22 21.24 2.28
CA ASN A 223 0.36 22.69 2.44
C ASN A 223 1.48 23.07 3.44
N GLU A 224 1.66 22.27 4.48
CA GLU A 224 2.67 22.51 5.52
C GLU A 224 4.02 21.92 5.15
N PHE A 225 5.11 22.51 5.67
CA PHE A 225 6.45 21.99 5.47
C PHE A 225 6.64 20.65 6.18
N GLN A 226 7.03 19.64 5.41
CA GLN A 226 7.35 18.29 5.87
C GLN A 226 8.84 18.03 5.74
N PHE A 227 9.38 17.22 6.64
CA PHE A 227 10.78 16.78 6.55
C PHE A 227 11.01 15.93 5.30
N LEU A 228 12.06 16.25 4.52
CA LEU A 228 12.48 15.47 3.36
C LEU A 228 13.66 14.56 3.71
N THR A 229 14.78 15.15 4.16
CA THR A 229 16.05 14.45 4.36
C THR A 229 17.00 15.23 5.27
N SER A 230 17.96 14.52 5.87
CA SER A 230 19.01 15.07 6.74
C SER A 230 20.23 15.59 5.98
N SER A 231 20.07 15.90 4.70
CA SER A 231 21.09 16.50 3.82
C SER A 231 20.57 17.84 3.33
N SER A 232 21.46 18.76 2.97
CA SER A 232 21.05 20.07 2.45
C SER A 232 20.55 19.97 1.01
N SER A 233 19.69 20.91 0.61
CA SER A 233 19.06 20.93 -0.72
C SER A 233 20.10 20.98 -1.86
N ASN A 234 21.25 21.62 -1.63
CA ASN A 234 22.35 21.73 -2.58
C ASN A 234 23.10 20.41 -2.86
N THR A 235 22.88 19.37 -2.05
CA THR A 235 23.61 18.09 -2.14
C THR A 235 22.75 16.93 -2.63
N ILE A 236 21.47 17.19 -2.92
CA ILE A 236 20.49 16.18 -3.29
C ILE A 236 19.89 16.48 -4.66
N ASN A 237 19.34 15.45 -5.30
CA ASN A 237 18.56 15.62 -6.53
C ASN A 237 17.12 16.04 -6.18
N LEU A 238 16.83 17.34 -6.24
CA LEU A 238 15.51 17.92 -5.94
C LEU A 238 14.42 17.40 -6.88
N ASP A 239 14.70 17.31 -8.18
CA ASP A 239 13.77 16.84 -9.21
C ASP A 239 13.30 15.41 -8.92
N ARG A 240 14.21 14.53 -8.52
CA ARG A 240 13.86 13.15 -8.12
C ARG A 240 12.96 13.12 -6.89
N HIS A 241 13.24 13.95 -5.89
CA HIS A 241 12.42 14.03 -4.67
C HIS A 241 11.02 14.59 -4.97
N GLU A 242 10.94 15.61 -5.82
CA GLU A 242 9.69 16.21 -6.28
C GLU A 242 8.87 15.22 -7.13
N LYS A 243 9.52 14.46 -8.03
CA LYS A 243 8.87 13.38 -8.78
C LYS A 243 8.22 12.34 -7.88
N ASN A 244 8.96 11.91 -6.86
CA ASN A 244 8.46 10.94 -5.88
C ASN A 244 7.30 11.51 -5.06
N ASN A 245 7.36 12.79 -4.72
CA ASN A 245 6.32 13.44 -3.93
C ASN A 245 5.00 13.58 -4.71
N VAL A 246 5.04 13.98 -5.98
CA VAL A 246 3.85 14.01 -6.84
C VAL A 246 3.18 12.64 -6.92
N ASN A 247 3.95 11.58 -7.14
CA ASN A 247 3.41 10.21 -7.17
C ASN A 247 2.80 9.79 -5.83
N LYS A 248 3.41 10.18 -4.70
CA LYS A 248 2.87 9.95 -3.36
C LYS A 248 1.55 10.71 -3.16
N ILE A 249 1.50 11.99 -3.50
CA ILE A 249 0.30 12.83 -3.39
C ILE A 249 -0.84 12.27 -4.23
N MET A 250 -0.56 11.87 -5.48
CA MET A 250 -1.58 11.29 -6.37
C MET A 250 -2.19 10.00 -5.77
N ARG A 251 -1.37 9.14 -5.15
CA ARG A 251 -1.88 7.97 -4.42
C ARG A 251 -2.74 8.37 -3.23
N ASN A 252 -2.29 9.35 -2.43
CA ASN A 252 -3.06 9.84 -1.28
C ASN A 252 -4.41 10.44 -1.69
N ILE A 253 -4.44 11.20 -2.79
CA ILE A 253 -5.65 11.76 -3.38
C ILE A 253 -6.57 10.62 -3.85
N SER A 254 -6.05 9.63 -4.55
CA SER A 254 -6.84 8.48 -5.00
C SER A 254 -7.45 7.70 -3.83
N THR A 255 -6.72 7.51 -2.74
CA THR A 255 -7.26 6.90 -1.52
C THR A 255 -8.35 7.77 -0.91
N TYR A 256 -8.11 9.07 -0.75
CA TYR A 256 -9.09 10.00 -0.19
C TYR A 256 -10.38 10.05 -1.00
N ILE A 257 -10.29 10.15 -2.34
CA ILE A 257 -11.45 10.15 -3.23
C ILE A 257 -12.28 8.86 -3.04
N ASN A 258 -11.62 7.71 -2.91
CA ASN A 258 -12.32 6.44 -2.71
C ASN A 258 -12.91 6.28 -1.31
N GLU A 259 -12.25 6.80 -0.26
CA GLU A 259 -12.80 6.77 1.10
C GLU A 259 -14.01 7.69 1.25
N GLU A 260 -13.97 8.85 0.60
CA GLU A 260 -15.05 9.83 0.67
C GLU A 260 -16.20 9.52 -0.27
N PHE A 261 -15.94 9.10 -1.52
CA PHE A 261 -16.98 8.98 -2.56
C PHE A 261 -17.09 7.58 -3.18
N GLY A 262 -16.06 6.75 -3.07
CA GLY A 262 -15.97 5.46 -3.73
C GLY A 262 -16.61 4.30 -2.95
N HIS A 263 -17.01 3.26 -3.69
CA HIS A 263 -17.48 1.99 -3.14
C HIS A 263 -16.31 1.00 -3.03
N ILE A 264 -15.64 1.00 -1.88
CA ILE A 264 -14.41 0.21 -1.70
C ILE A 264 -14.75 -1.28 -1.48
N PRO A 265 -14.28 -2.22 -2.33
CA PRO A 265 -14.48 -3.64 -2.10
C PRO A 265 -13.57 -4.14 -0.99
N VAL A 266 -14.15 -4.74 0.06
CA VAL A 266 -13.46 -5.29 1.22
C VAL A 266 -13.59 -6.80 1.24
N ALA A 267 -12.46 -7.50 1.25
CA ALA A 267 -12.45 -8.95 1.36
C ALA A 267 -13.10 -9.38 2.68
N SER A 268 -14.07 -10.30 2.59
CA SER A 268 -14.84 -10.84 3.70
C SER A 268 -15.03 -12.33 3.52
N ASN A 269 -15.33 -13.03 4.62
CA ASN A 269 -15.68 -14.44 4.60
C ASN A 269 -17.02 -14.67 5.30
N ILE A 270 -17.71 -15.71 4.87
CA ILE A 270 -18.91 -16.18 5.55
C ILE A 270 -18.91 -17.71 5.58
N MET A 271 -19.32 -18.24 6.73
CA MET A 271 -19.48 -19.66 6.95
C MET A 271 -20.97 -19.99 6.96
N ILE A 272 -21.38 -20.98 6.15
CA ILE A 272 -22.75 -21.48 6.11
C ILE A 272 -22.77 -22.93 6.59
N GLU A 273 -23.60 -23.21 7.60
CA GLU A 273 -23.76 -24.52 8.23
C GLU A 273 -25.02 -25.22 7.72
N TYR A 274 -24.98 -26.53 7.53
CA TYR A 274 -26.12 -27.29 7.05
C TYR A 274 -26.08 -28.76 7.50
N PRO A 275 -27.24 -29.42 7.67
CA PRO A 275 -27.29 -30.83 8.02
C PRO A 275 -26.93 -31.70 6.82
N LYS A 276 -26.33 -32.87 7.06
CA LYS A 276 -26.05 -33.85 6.01
C LYS A 276 -27.35 -34.44 5.45
N ASN A 277 -27.64 -34.17 4.18
CA ASN A 277 -28.84 -34.67 3.50
C ASN A 277 -28.60 -36.09 2.92
N LYS A 278 -28.98 -37.14 3.66
CA LYS A 278 -28.88 -38.53 3.16
C LYS A 278 -30.18 -39.03 2.52
N ASP A 279 -31.32 -38.60 3.05
CA ASP A 279 -32.65 -39.14 2.70
C ASP A 279 -33.59 -38.08 2.10
N ARG A 280 -33.04 -36.97 1.58
CA ARG A 280 -33.78 -35.82 1.01
C ARG A 280 -34.65 -35.04 1.99
N GLU A 281 -34.54 -35.35 3.28
CA GLU A 281 -35.26 -34.67 4.36
C GLU A 281 -34.86 -33.19 4.51
N TYR A 282 -33.68 -32.80 4.01
CA TYR A 282 -33.15 -31.44 4.10
C TYR A 282 -32.96 -30.75 2.75
N ASP A 283 -33.69 -31.17 1.71
CA ASP A 283 -33.59 -30.60 0.36
C ASP A 283 -33.76 -29.08 0.35
N ALA A 284 -34.65 -28.54 1.19
CA ALA A 284 -34.84 -27.09 1.31
C ALA A 284 -33.58 -26.38 1.83
N LEU A 285 -32.96 -26.91 2.89
CA LEU A 285 -31.76 -26.33 3.51
C LEU A 285 -30.52 -26.49 2.61
N GLU A 286 -30.38 -27.63 1.92
CA GLU A 286 -29.29 -27.85 0.97
C GLU A 286 -29.41 -26.92 -0.24
N ASN A 287 -30.61 -26.77 -0.80
CA ASN A 287 -30.86 -25.81 -1.89
C ASN A 287 -30.62 -24.37 -1.44
N ALA A 288 -31.06 -23.99 -0.23
CA ALA A 288 -30.82 -22.68 0.34
C ALA A 288 -29.32 -22.39 0.49
N LYS A 289 -28.55 -23.36 1.00
CA LYS A 289 -27.09 -23.28 1.10
C LYS A 289 -26.42 -23.11 -0.27
N ILE A 290 -26.79 -23.92 -1.27
CA ILE A 290 -26.23 -23.82 -2.63
C ILE A 290 -26.49 -22.43 -3.22
N LYS A 291 -27.71 -21.91 -3.07
CA LYS A 291 -28.07 -20.56 -3.53
C LYS A 291 -27.29 -19.48 -2.80
N ALA A 292 -27.17 -19.58 -1.47
CA ALA A 292 -26.40 -18.64 -0.65
C ALA A 292 -24.94 -18.56 -1.13
N LEU A 293 -24.28 -19.71 -1.25
CA LEU A 293 -22.89 -19.77 -1.68
C LEU A 293 -22.71 -19.29 -3.12
N SER A 294 -23.65 -19.59 -4.01
CA SER A 294 -23.63 -19.06 -5.38
C SER A 294 -23.72 -17.55 -5.39
N ALA A 295 -24.62 -16.96 -4.60
CA ALA A 295 -24.76 -15.51 -4.46
C ALA A 295 -23.46 -14.86 -3.94
N TYR A 296 -22.85 -15.40 -2.88
CA TYR A 296 -21.56 -14.90 -2.38
C TYR A 296 -20.42 -15.05 -3.38
N ARG A 297 -20.36 -16.14 -4.15
CA ARG A 297 -19.35 -16.34 -5.21
C ARG A 297 -19.47 -15.32 -6.36
N LYS A 298 -20.66 -14.76 -6.59
CA LYS A 298 -20.89 -13.69 -7.58
C LYS A 298 -20.37 -12.34 -7.09
N LEU A 299 -20.21 -12.14 -5.78
CA LEU A 299 -19.68 -10.91 -5.16
C LEU A 299 -18.15 -10.86 -5.25
N LYS A 300 -17.63 -10.76 -6.47
CA LYS A 300 -16.20 -10.55 -6.77
C LYS A 300 -15.77 -9.10 -6.56
N LYS A 301 -14.46 -8.85 -6.55
CA LYS A 301 -13.89 -7.50 -6.38
C LYS A 301 -14.42 -6.51 -7.42
N ASP A 302 -14.49 -6.94 -8.66
CA ASP A 302 -14.91 -6.22 -9.87
C ASP A 302 -16.41 -6.42 -10.21
N ALA A 303 -17.19 -7.02 -9.31
CA ALA A 303 -18.61 -7.24 -9.57
C ALA A 303 -19.37 -5.92 -9.77
N THR A 304 -20.12 -5.83 -10.87
CA THR A 304 -20.95 -4.67 -11.20
C THR A 304 -22.05 -4.44 -10.16
N THR A 305 -22.54 -3.21 -10.07
CA THR A 305 -23.66 -2.84 -9.18
C THR A 305 -24.87 -3.75 -9.38
N GLU A 306 -25.26 -4.01 -10.63
CA GLU A 306 -26.38 -4.91 -10.96
C GLU A 306 -26.17 -6.35 -10.46
N THR A 307 -24.94 -6.89 -10.60
CA THR A 307 -24.62 -8.24 -10.13
C THR A 307 -24.73 -8.32 -8.62
N ARG A 308 -24.31 -7.27 -7.92
CA ARG A 308 -24.38 -7.18 -6.46
C ARG A 308 -25.81 -7.04 -5.97
N GLU A 309 -26.64 -6.22 -6.62
CA GLU A 309 -28.07 -6.12 -6.30
C GLU A 309 -28.80 -7.45 -6.51
N ARG A 310 -28.52 -8.16 -7.61
CA ARG A 310 -29.08 -9.50 -7.85
C ARG A 310 -28.65 -10.48 -6.77
N ALA A 311 -27.37 -10.49 -6.40
CA ALA A 311 -26.87 -11.35 -5.33
C ALA A 311 -27.51 -11.03 -3.97
N LYS A 312 -27.76 -9.75 -3.66
CA LYS A 312 -28.51 -9.36 -2.45
C LYS A 312 -29.93 -9.90 -2.46
N SER A 313 -30.66 -9.75 -3.56
CA SER A 313 -32.02 -10.28 -3.69
C SER A 313 -32.06 -11.81 -3.59
N GLU A 314 -31.06 -12.52 -4.15
CA GLU A 314 -30.92 -13.97 -3.97
C GLU A 314 -30.69 -14.36 -2.50
N LEU A 315 -29.90 -13.58 -1.75
CA LEU A 315 -29.66 -13.82 -0.32
C LEU A 315 -30.90 -13.53 0.54
N GLU A 316 -31.66 -12.48 0.22
CA GLU A 316 -32.96 -12.21 0.86
C GLU A 316 -33.94 -13.36 0.64
N ALA A 317 -34.01 -13.91 -0.59
CA ALA A 317 -34.84 -15.08 -0.87
C ALA A 317 -34.39 -16.32 -0.07
N VAL A 318 -33.07 -16.51 0.12
CA VAL A 318 -32.53 -17.59 0.97
C VAL A 318 -32.91 -17.40 2.44
N ARG A 319 -32.83 -16.17 2.96
CA ARG A 319 -33.24 -15.81 4.32
C ARG A 319 -34.68 -16.23 4.58
N GLU A 320 -35.59 -15.93 3.65
CA GLU A 320 -37.01 -16.29 3.81
C GLU A 320 -37.23 -17.81 3.80
N VAL A 321 -36.46 -18.57 3.01
CA VAL A 321 -36.49 -20.05 3.08
C VAL A 321 -36.05 -20.53 4.47
N TRP A 322 -34.96 -19.99 5.01
CA TRP A 322 -34.48 -20.37 6.33
C TRP A 322 -35.47 -20.03 7.45
N LYS A 323 -36.12 -18.86 7.41
CA LYS A 323 -37.19 -18.52 8.36
C LYS A 323 -38.38 -19.49 8.27
N ALA A 324 -38.79 -19.85 7.05
CA ALA A 324 -39.87 -20.82 6.85
C ALA A 324 -39.52 -22.23 7.37
N GLU A 325 -38.27 -22.66 7.21
CA GLU A 325 -37.79 -23.94 7.78
C GLU A 325 -37.64 -23.87 9.31
N LEU A 326 -37.25 -22.72 9.86
CA LEU A 326 -37.14 -22.50 11.31
C LEU A 326 -38.49 -22.70 12.03
N ALA A 327 -39.60 -22.35 11.38
CA ALA A 327 -40.94 -22.52 11.92
C ALA A 327 -41.36 -24.00 12.09
N LYS A 328 -40.68 -24.94 11.42
CA LYS A 328 -40.99 -26.39 11.47
C LYS A 328 -40.25 -27.13 12.58
N ILE A 329 -39.46 -26.42 13.38
CA ILE A 329 -38.56 -27.02 14.36
C ILE A 329 -39.30 -27.47 15.60
N ASP A 330 -39.05 -28.71 16.00
CA ASP A 330 -39.37 -29.22 17.33
C ASP A 330 -38.11 -29.13 18.22
N TYR A 331 -38.16 -28.22 19.19
CA TYR A 331 -37.06 -27.98 20.11
C TYR A 331 -36.96 -29.02 21.23
N ASN A 332 -38.04 -29.77 21.48
CA ASN A 332 -38.14 -30.73 22.57
C ASN A 332 -37.78 -32.15 22.13
N ASP A 333 -38.06 -32.50 20.86
CA ASP A 333 -37.73 -33.81 20.32
C ASP A 333 -36.35 -33.86 19.65
N LYS A 334 -35.39 -34.51 20.32
CA LYS A 334 -34.04 -34.73 19.80
C LYS A 334 -34.01 -35.64 18.56
N LYS A 335 -35.04 -36.47 18.35
CA LYS A 335 -35.14 -37.40 17.21
C LYS A 335 -35.94 -36.81 16.04
N ALA A 336 -36.56 -35.65 16.22
CA ALA A 336 -37.23 -34.97 15.12
C ALA A 336 -36.23 -34.69 14.00
N VAL A 337 -36.72 -34.76 12.76
CA VAL A 337 -35.95 -34.37 11.58
C VAL A 337 -35.53 -32.90 11.70
N MET A 338 -36.44 -32.02 12.11
CA MET A 338 -36.14 -30.62 12.36
C MET A 338 -36.00 -30.39 13.87
N ASN A 339 -34.83 -30.70 14.42
CA ASN A 339 -34.55 -30.60 15.86
C ASN A 339 -33.77 -29.32 16.24
N LYS A 340 -33.44 -29.18 17.52
CA LYS A 340 -32.65 -28.05 18.04
C LYS A 340 -31.27 -27.88 17.39
N ASP A 341 -30.61 -28.94 16.93
CA ASP A 341 -29.28 -28.85 16.30
C ASP A 341 -29.40 -28.20 14.91
N VAL A 342 -30.46 -28.54 14.16
CA VAL A 342 -30.79 -27.86 12.90
C VAL A 342 -31.17 -26.40 13.15
N ALA A 343 -31.87 -26.12 14.26
CA ALA A 343 -32.21 -24.75 14.66
C ALA A 343 -30.98 -23.86 14.84
N LYS A 344 -29.95 -24.37 15.54
CA LYS A 344 -28.67 -23.66 15.71
C LYS A 344 -28.05 -23.27 14.38
N MET A 345 -27.97 -24.22 13.44
CA MET A 345 -27.39 -23.97 12.11
C MET A 345 -28.16 -22.88 11.37
N ILE A 346 -29.50 -22.95 11.39
CA ILE A 346 -30.35 -21.96 10.73
C ILE A 346 -30.18 -20.58 11.38
N PHE A 347 -30.20 -20.48 12.70
CA PHE A 347 -30.02 -19.20 13.40
C PHE A 347 -28.64 -18.58 13.12
N PHE A 348 -27.56 -19.34 13.20
CA PHE A 348 -26.22 -18.83 12.89
C PHE A 348 -26.10 -18.39 11.43
N ASN A 349 -26.68 -19.13 10.49
CA ASN A 349 -26.71 -18.73 9.08
C ASN A 349 -27.51 -17.44 8.88
N LEU A 350 -28.71 -17.34 9.46
CA LEU A 350 -29.55 -16.15 9.39
C LEU A 350 -28.78 -14.94 9.91
N MET A 351 -28.23 -15.01 11.13
CA MET A 351 -27.46 -13.91 11.70
C MET A 351 -26.27 -13.50 10.82
N ARG A 352 -25.51 -14.47 10.30
CA ARG A 352 -24.35 -14.18 9.42
C ARG A 352 -24.77 -13.51 8.11
N VAL A 353 -25.89 -13.92 7.53
CA VAL A 353 -26.44 -13.32 6.30
C VAL A 353 -27.10 -11.96 6.57
N ASP A 354 -27.73 -11.77 7.72
CA ASP A 354 -28.35 -10.50 8.09
C ASP A 354 -27.30 -9.41 8.32
N ILE A 355 -26.20 -9.78 8.99
CA ILE A 355 -25.04 -8.92 9.17
C ILE A 355 -24.38 -8.59 7.83
N SER A 356 -24.21 -9.58 6.94
CA SER A 356 -23.57 -9.34 5.63
C SER A 356 -24.41 -8.46 4.71
N LEU A 357 -25.75 -8.56 4.78
CA LEU A 357 -26.68 -7.71 4.04
C LEU A 357 -26.80 -6.31 4.61
N LYS A 358 -26.20 -6.06 5.79
CA LYS A 358 -26.27 -4.80 6.53
C LYS A 358 -27.70 -4.42 6.95
N ASP A 359 -28.54 -5.42 7.15
CA ASP A 359 -29.94 -5.25 7.54
C ASP A 359 -30.08 -5.36 9.06
N LYS A 360 -29.89 -4.21 9.74
CA LYS A 360 -29.89 -4.14 11.20
C LYS A 360 -31.21 -4.60 11.81
N ALA A 361 -32.34 -4.23 11.23
CA ALA A 361 -33.66 -4.57 11.76
C ALA A 361 -33.86 -6.09 11.77
N GLN A 362 -33.52 -6.76 10.67
CA GLN A 362 -33.62 -8.22 10.57
C GLN A 362 -32.59 -8.93 11.43
N ALA A 363 -31.37 -8.39 11.54
CA ALA A 363 -30.35 -8.96 12.42
C ALA A 363 -30.74 -8.91 13.90
N GLU A 364 -31.36 -7.81 14.34
CA GLU A 364 -31.91 -7.66 15.71
C GLU A 364 -33.10 -8.60 15.94
N GLU A 365 -33.98 -8.77 14.95
CA GLU A 365 -35.11 -9.71 15.01
C GLU A 365 -34.62 -11.17 15.16
N THR A 366 -33.67 -11.59 14.32
CA THR A 366 -33.05 -12.92 14.40
C THR A 366 -32.32 -13.12 15.74
N LEU A 367 -31.61 -12.09 16.22
CA LEU A 367 -30.91 -12.12 17.51
C LEU A 367 -31.90 -12.31 18.67
N ALA A 368 -32.99 -11.53 18.70
CA ALA A 368 -34.02 -11.64 19.73
C ALA A 368 -34.67 -13.04 19.72
N ALA A 369 -35.02 -13.55 18.53
CA ALA A 369 -35.60 -14.89 18.39
C ALA A 369 -34.64 -15.99 18.91
N MET A 370 -33.33 -15.86 18.64
CA MET A 370 -32.33 -16.80 19.15
C MET A 370 -32.13 -16.65 20.67
N GLN A 371 -32.20 -15.44 21.22
CA GLN A 371 -32.11 -15.18 22.66
C GLN A 371 -33.29 -15.79 23.43
N GLU A 372 -34.52 -15.67 22.92
CA GLU A 372 -35.71 -16.28 23.50
C GLU A 372 -35.61 -17.81 23.55
N LYS A 373 -35.00 -18.40 22.52
CA LYS A 373 -34.79 -19.86 22.41
C LYS A 373 -33.46 -20.33 22.98
N ARG A 374 -32.68 -19.46 23.62
CA ARG A 374 -31.31 -19.77 24.06
C ARG A 374 -31.24 -20.95 25.04
N ILE A 375 -32.23 -21.08 25.92
CA ILE A 375 -32.33 -22.20 26.88
C ILE A 375 -32.56 -23.51 26.13
N ASP A 376 -33.50 -23.51 25.17
CA ASP A 376 -33.88 -24.68 24.38
C ASP A 376 -32.75 -25.14 23.46
N LEU A 377 -32.00 -24.18 22.91
CA LEU A 377 -30.90 -24.44 21.98
C LEU A 377 -29.72 -25.15 22.65
N ASP A 378 -29.44 -24.92 23.94
CA ASP A 378 -28.34 -25.60 24.65
C ASP A 378 -26.99 -25.46 23.90
N LEU A 379 -26.55 -24.22 23.74
CA LEU A 379 -25.34 -23.88 22.98
C LEU A 379 -24.05 -24.39 23.65
N SER A 380 -23.15 -24.95 22.85
CA SER A 380 -21.80 -25.32 23.25
C SER A 380 -20.95 -24.11 23.61
N TYR A 381 -19.75 -24.32 24.16
CA TYR A 381 -18.84 -23.22 24.49
C TYR A 381 -18.47 -22.38 23.26
N ASP A 382 -18.11 -23.03 22.15
CA ASP A 382 -17.73 -22.35 20.90
C ASP A 382 -18.92 -21.65 20.24
N GLU A 383 -20.10 -22.26 20.31
CA GLU A 383 -21.35 -21.67 19.84
C GLU A 383 -21.73 -20.42 20.64
N LYS A 384 -21.54 -20.42 21.97
CA LYS A 384 -21.74 -19.25 22.83
C LYS A 384 -20.79 -18.11 22.46
N ASN A 385 -19.52 -18.41 22.26
CA ASN A 385 -18.53 -17.41 21.83
C ASN A 385 -18.88 -16.84 20.45
N THR A 386 -19.30 -17.70 19.51
CA THR A 386 -19.74 -17.28 18.18
C THR A 386 -20.98 -16.39 18.27
N PHE A 387 -21.96 -16.77 19.08
CA PHE A 387 -23.16 -15.98 19.34
C PHE A 387 -22.81 -14.59 19.86
N THR A 388 -21.97 -14.49 20.90
CA THR A 388 -21.54 -13.21 21.48
C THR A 388 -20.78 -12.35 20.46
N ARG A 389 -19.91 -12.94 19.64
CA ARG A 389 -19.21 -12.21 18.58
C ARG A 389 -20.19 -11.65 17.54
N LEU A 390 -21.18 -12.43 17.13
CA LEU A 390 -22.18 -11.97 16.16
C LEU A 390 -23.11 -10.93 16.79
N GLU A 391 -23.51 -11.09 18.04
CA GLU A 391 -24.28 -10.11 18.81
C GLU A 391 -23.56 -8.75 18.87
N GLU A 392 -22.26 -8.73 19.19
CA GLU A 392 -21.48 -7.50 19.14
C GLU A 392 -21.42 -6.88 17.74
N GLN A 393 -21.39 -7.70 16.69
CA GLN A 393 -21.43 -7.20 15.31
C GLN A 393 -22.77 -6.53 15.01
N VAL A 394 -23.90 -7.15 15.40
CA VAL A 394 -25.24 -6.56 15.24
C VAL A 394 -25.33 -5.19 15.95
N TYR A 395 -24.82 -5.08 17.18
CA TYR A 395 -24.85 -3.81 17.90
C TYR A 395 -23.95 -2.70 17.31
N LYS A 396 -22.91 -3.07 16.54
CA LYS A 396 -21.97 -2.13 15.91
C LYS A 396 -22.39 -1.66 14.51
N MET A 397 -23.42 -2.28 13.91
CA MET A 397 -24.04 -1.85 12.66
C MET A 397 -24.82 -0.55 12.86
#